data_AF-A0AAV5QB30-F1
#
_entry.id   AF-A0AAV5QB30-F1
#
_cell.length_a   1.000
_cell.length_b   1.000
_cell.length_c   1.000
_cell.angle_alpha   90.00
_cell.angle_beta   90.00
_cell.angle_gamma   90.00
#
_symmetry.space_group_name_H-M   'P 1'
#
loop_
_entity.id
_entity.type
_entity.pdbx_description
1 polymer ?
#
loop_
_entity_poly.entity_id
_entity_poly.type
_entity_poly.pdbx_seq_one_letter_code
_entity_poly.pdbx_strand_id
1 'polypeptide(L)'
;MFSAIVDCLPLEYQYRFQRKLDKPVIEYGFDEFNKIKINSKVVKSEAGKNQSGHYTSNKMTLFGKFKGDIVFDKGNLDGIWKKYVSAPHEMKTKDYVCDLTNDFSHFDKFYNTGQSLLSAVSNAIAERAAKKNLVSLLYNMLRMHFLVNNCQAFKYDKNDVVFENENVCVLNENIYGGEPYGAPENGSVPDPTQLVTFENIPKIAGFNPMKLYSKNAVKIVKYLECVLQGIYSPRSVDVIRTACAEWRACTHIGLAHSSPALASKIYFKSLPNMEYTEFKGFDISPIVIQNTILEVVTSNRVFGDFDIALGMLTDVMFTPIPKTIKSFAWFCDTTMVEMPNLDWGVGIETDRLLGGDAYHANDKIVSSFQKWSENPAVVIPAALLLTEAVYIQLAVDHYIKKNWGAIPQNITEQFLCRENNLGLIDDITRLSSVIKREIITPYETRAGPYRRQYFLIYKVLEVIIKSAKAASLYELEAPEREYEEERKKLDKLREDRDAEIMRKIILWNIDPKSRDRTFEKLKQEAPEMKLPEWSAAPGERALLRIHSLPPAAYPVFTYGCNLIYTIQKYKCGD
;
A
#
# COMPACT_ATOMS: atom_id res chain seq x y z
N MET A 1 -8.95 -7.44 11.81
CA MET A 1 -8.11 -6.36 11.24
C MET A 1 -8.89 -5.06 11.20
N PHE A 2 -9.75 -4.83 10.21
CA PHE A 2 -10.48 -3.56 10.08
C PHE A 2 -11.42 -3.28 11.25
N SER A 3 -12.18 -4.28 11.70
CA SER A 3 -13.01 -4.21 12.92
C SER A 3 -12.24 -3.63 14.12
N ALA A 4 -11.00 -4.06 14.29
CA ALA A 4 -10.18 -3.66 15.42
C ALA A 4 -9.74 -2.19 15.32
N ILE A 5 -9.49 -1.70 14.11
CA ILE A 5 -9.19 -0.28 13.87
C ILE A 5 -10.43 0.57 14.14
N VAL A 6 -11.60 0.14 13.63
CA VAL A 6 -12.86 0.86 13.82
C VAL A 6 -13.27 0.90 15.30
N ASP A 7 -13.07 -0.19 16.04
CA ASP A 7 -13.36 -0.24 17.48
C ASP A 7 -12.51 0.77 18.30
N CYS A 8 -11.43 1.29 17.73
CA CYS A 8 -10.62 2.35 18.33
C CYS A 8 -11.15 3.77 18.05
N LEU A 9 -12.04 3.93 17.07
CA LEU A 9 -12.66 5.22 16.76
C LEU A 9 -13.72 5.59 17.81
N PRO A 10 -13.97 6.89 18.09
CA PRO A 10 -15.13 7.29 18.86
C PRO A 10 -16.44 6.86 18.16
N LEU A 11 -17.48 6.51 18.93
CA LEU A 11 -18.74 5.97 18.40
C LEU A 11 -19.37 6.85 17.30
N GLU A 12 -19.26 8.17 17.41
CA GLU A 12 -19.77 9.10 16.40
C GLU A 12 -19.12 8.89 15.02
N TYR A 13 -17.81 8.60 14.99
CA TYR A 13 -17.09 8.31 13.76
C TYR A 13 -17.37 6.92 13.22
N GLN A 14 -17.72 5.97 14.10
CA GLN A 14 -18.09 4.61 13.69
C GLN A 14 -19.43 4.57 12.94
N TYR A 15 -20.42 5.38 13.37
CA TYR A 15 -21.80 5.25 12.87
C TYR A 15 -22.32 6.47 12.09
N ARG A 16 -21.75 7.67 12.29
CA ARG A 16 -22.33 8.92 11.76
C ARG A 16 -21.40 9.69 10.83
N PHE A 17 -20.21 9.18 10.54
CA PHE A 17 -19.30 9.84 9.62
C PHE A 17 -19.84 9.77 8.18
N GLN A 18 -20.13 10.93 7.59
CA GLN A 18 -20.69 11.05 6.23
C GLN A 18 -19.82 11.89 5.28
N ARG A 19 -18.58 12.21 5.66
CA ARG A 19 -17.72 13.08 4.83
C ARG A 19 -17.37 12.35 3.54
N LYS A 20 -17.68 12.98 2.40
CA LYS A 20 -17.18 12.56 1.08
C LYS A 20 -15.76 13.05 0.87
N LEU A 21 -14.97 12.33 0.09
CA LEU A 21 -13.68 12.83 -0.37
C LEU A 21 -13.98 13.81 -1.51
N ASP A 22 -13.87 15.10 -1.24
CA ASP A 22 -14.12 16.18 -2.19
C ASP A 22 -12.81 16.88 -2.63
N LYS A 23 -11.71 16.61 -1.92
CA LYS A 23 -10.37 17.14 -2.18
C LYS A 23 -9.31 16.06 -1.98
N PRO A 24 -8.16 16.14 -2.68
CA PRO A 24 -7.07 15.19 -2.51
C PRO A 24 -6.38 15.32 -1.16
N VAL A 25 -6.41 16.52 -0.56
CA VAL A 25 -5.86 16.82 0.76
C VAL A 25 -6.98 16.97 1.78
N ILE A 26 -6.89 16.20 2.85
CA ILE A 26 -7.76 16.29 4.01
C ILE A 26 -7.00 16.99 5.12
N GLU A 27 -7.56 18.12 5.55
CA GLU A 27 -7.20 18.74 6.80
C GLU A 27 -8.11 18.23 7.92
N TYR A 28 -7.50 17.85 9.03
CA TYR A 28 -8.17 17.29 10.19
C TYR A 28 -7.42 17.68 11.47
N GLY A 29 -8.12 17.79 12.59
CA GLY A 29 -7.54 18.25 13.85
C GLY A 29 -8.61 18.77 14.80
N PHE A 30 -8.17 19.40 15.88
CA PHE A 30 -9.05 19.88 16.94
C PHE A 30 -8.88 21.38 17.17
N ASP A 31 -10.00 22.08 17.30
CA ASP A 31 -10.08 23.37 17.97
C ASP A 31 -10.02 23.15 19.49
N GLU A 32 -8.91 22.63 20.01
CA GLU A 32 -8.73 22.50 21.46
C GLU A 32 -7.90 23.66 22.01
N PHE A 33 -8.48 24.39 22.97
CA PHE A 33 -7.76 25.28 23.87
C PHE A 33 -6.84 24.43 24.78
N ASN A 34 -5.68 24.04 24.26
CA ASN A 34 -4.67 23.33 25.04
C ASN A 34 -4.10 24.25 26.13
N LYS A 35 -4.60 24.15 27.36
CA LYS A 35 -3.99 24.79 28.53
C LYS A 35 -2.82 23.95 29.03
N ILE A 36 -1.61 24.29 28.60
CA ILE A 36 -0.38 23.72 29.17
C ILE A 36 -0.14 24.38 30.54
N LYS A 37 -0.41 23.66 31.63
CA LYS A 37 0.02 24.09 32.98
C LYS A 37 1.45 23.62 33.23
N ILE A 38 2.40 24.54 33.21
CA ILE A 38 3.79 24.29 33.59
C ILE A 38 3.92 24.48 35.11
N ASN A 39 3.94 23.38 35.86
CA ASN A 39 4.27 23.44 37.29
C ASN A 39 5.79 23.39 37.46
N SER A 40 6.46 24.54 37.41
CA SER A 40 7.88 24.62 37.80
C SER A 40 8.00 25.09 39.26
N LYS A 41 8.84 24.41 40.05
CA LYS A 41 9.17 24.85 41.44
C LYS A 41 10.06 26.11 41.47
N VAL A 42 10.60 26.55 40.33
CA VAL A 42 11.67 27.56 40.27
C VAL A 42 11.20 28.89 39.67
N VAL A 43 10.06 28.94 38.98
CA VAL A 43 9.51 30.19 38.46
C VAL A 43 8.01 30.22 38.67
N LYS A 44 7.56 30.95 39.71
CA LYS A 44 6.19 31.49 39.79
C LYS A 44 6.09 32.66 38.81
N SER A 45 6.17 32.39 37.52
CA SER A 45 5.66 33.32 36.51
C SER A 45 4.34 32.73 36.05
N GLU A 46 3.25 33.35 36.45
CA GLU A 46 1.98 33.23 35.74
C GLU A 46 2.15 33.87 34.36
N ALA A 47 2.88 33.19 33.47
CA ALA A 47 2.71 33.39 32.05
C ALA A 47 1.45 32.62 31.62
N GLY A 48 0.31 33.02 32.19
CA GLY A 48 -1.01 32.69 31.68
C GLY A 48 -1.26 33.45 30.38
N LYS A 49 -0.39 33.28 29.37
CA LYS A 49 -0.78 33.60 28.01
C LYS A 49 -1.82 32.55 27.62
N ASN A 50 -3.09 32.90 27.79
CA ASN A 50 -4.14 32.32 26.97
C ASN A 50 -3.74 32.60 25.52
N GLN A 51 -3.02 31.67 24.88
CA GLN A 51 -2.99 31.63 23.43
C GLN A 51 -4.39 31.18 23.00
N SER A 52 -5.25 32.17 22.78
CA SER A 52 -6.54 31.95 22.15
C SER A 52 -6.33 31.47 20.72
N GLY A 53 -6.93 30.33 20.37
CA GLY A 53 -7.28 30.01 18.98
C GLY A 53 -6.14 29.55 18.06
N HIS A 54 -5.13 28.81 18.53
CA HIS A 54 -4.30 28.06 17.59
C HIS A 54 -5.00 26.76 17.20
N TYR A 55 -5.74 26.81 16.09
CA TYR A 55 -6.16 25.58 15.40
C TYR A 55 -4.91 24.81 15.01
N THR A 56 -4.69 23.66 15.66
CA THR A 56 -3.64 22.72 15.29
C THR A 56 -4.23 21.63 14.43
N SER A 57 -4.02 21.74 13.13
CA SER A 57 -4.40 20.72 12.16
C SER A 57 -3.21 19.90 11.69
N ASN A 58 -3.54 18.68 11.27
CA ASN A 58 -2.71 17.81 10.46
C ASN A 58 -3.34 17.71 9.07
N LYS A 59 -2.50 17.38 8.09
CA LYS A 59 -2.92 17.19 6.71
C LYS A 59 -2.51 15.81 6.26
N MET A 60 -3.41 15.12 5.58
CA MET A 60 -3.15 13.89 4.85
C MET A 60 -3.57 14.08 3.40
N THR A 61 -2.90 13.39 2.51
CA THR A 61 -3.21 13.39 1.08
C THR A 61 -3.56 12.00 0.60
N LEU A 62 -4.44 11.93 -0.40
CA LEU A 62 -4.76 10.73 -1.16
C LEU A 62 -3.62 10.33 -2.12
N PHE A 63 -2.64 11.21 -2.33
CA PHE A 63 -1.46 10.89 -3.12
C PHE A 63 -0.52 9.94 -2.38
N GLY A 64 0.12 9.04 -3.10
CA GLY A 64 1.04 8.08 -2.52
C GLY A 64 1.82 7.31 -3.59
N LYS A 65 3.08 7.00 -3.30
CA LYS A 65 3.91 6.13 -4.12
C LYS A 65 3.77 4.70 -3.62
N PHE A 66 2.83 3.95 -4.19
CA PHE A 66 2.65 2.54 -3.88
C PHE A 66 2.79 1.66 -5.13
N LYS A 67 3.16 0.39 -4.95
CA LYS A 67 3.18 -0.63 -6.00
C LYS A 67 2.79 -1.98 -5.41
N GLY A 68 1.81 -2.65 -5.99
CA GLY A 68 1.41 -4.00 -5.59
C GLY A 68 2.44 -5.05 -5.99
N ASP A 69 2.63 -6.06 -5.15
CA ASP A 69 3.40 -7.26 -5.44
C ASP A 69 2.68 -8.49 -4.92
N ILE A 70 2.70 -9.58 -5.69
CA ILE A 70 1.98 -10.81 -5.33
C ILE A 70 2.86 -11.65 -4.41
N VAL A 71 2.36 -11.93 -3.21
CA VAL A 71 3.06 -12.74 -2.21
C VAL A 71 2.29 -14.01 -1.89
N PHE A 72 3.01 -15.06 -1.52
CA PHE A 72 2.39 -16.22 -0.89
C PHE A 72 2.01 -15.88 0.54
N ASP A 73 0.74 -16.09 0.89
CA ASP A 73 0.21 -15.86 2.23
C ASP A 73 -0.48 -17.12 2.78
N LYS A 74 -0.73 -17.14 4.09
CA LYS A 74 -1.50 -18.22 4.71
C LYS A 74 -2.97 -18.10 4.31
N GLY A 75 -3.58 -19.23 3.95
CA GLY A 75 -5.01 -19.29 3.67
C GLY A 75 -5.82 -19.06 4.95
N ASN A 76 -6.85 -18.23 4.86
CA ASN A 76 -7.78 -18.01 5.96
C ASN A 76 -8.93 -19.02 5.83
N LEU A 77 -9.27 -19.81 6.85
CA LEU A 77 -10.34 -20.82 6.75
C LEU A 77 -11.74 -20.31 7.10
N ASP A 78 -11.89 -19.03 7.42
CA ASP A 78 -13.21 -18.43 7.69
C ASP A 78 -14.21 -18.69 6.56
N GLY A 79 -15.43 -19.06 6.92
CA GLY A 79 -16.52 -19.38 5.99
C GLY A 79 -16.64 -20.86 5.61
N ILE A 80 -15.58 -21.66 5.82
CA ILE A 80 -15.60 -23.12 5.59
C ILE A 80 -16.48 -23.80 6.64
N TRP A 81 -17.13 -24.91 6.28
CA TRP A 81 -17.92 -25.69 7.23
C TRP A 81 -17.06 -26.13 8.42
N LYS A 82 -17.47 -25.72 9.63
CA LYS A 82 -16.79 -25.93 10.91
C LYS A 82 -16.34 -27.36 11.16
N LYS A 83 -17.02 -28.37 10.62
CA LYS A 83 -16.61 -29.78 10.79
C LYS A 83 -15.22 -30.07 10.19
N TYR A 84 -14.81 -29.34 9.15
CA TYR A 84 -13.53 -29.52 8.46
C TYR A 84 -12.42 -28.59 8.97
N VAL A 85 -12.66 -27.82 10.01
CA VAL A 85 -11.69 -26.85 10.53
C VAL A 85 -11.37 -27.18 11.99
N SER A 86 -10.09 -27.28 12.34
CA SER A 86 -9.64 -27.45 13.74
C SER A 86 -9.16 -26.13 14.35
N ALA A 87 -8.53 -25.28 13.56
CA ALA A 87 -8.03 -23.96 13.95
C ALA A 87 -8.09 -22.99 12.73
N PRO A 88 -7.89 -21.67 12.91
CA PRO A 88 -8.08 -20.67 11.84
C PRO A 88 -7.34 -20.94 10.51
N HIS A 89 -6.22 -21.66 10.57
CA HIS A 89 -5.38 -22.02 9.42
C HIS A 89 -5.16 -23.53 9.28
N GLU A 90 -5.91 -24.35 10.02
CA GLU A 90 -5.75 -25.80 10.03
C GLU A 90 -7.03 -26.52 9.58
N MET A 91 -6.95 -27.13 8.40
CA MET A 91 -8.03 -27.92 7.82
C MET A 91 -7.88 -29.38 8.23
N LYS A 92 -8.98 -30.02 8.64
CA LYS A 92 -9.07 -31.46 8.88
C LYS A 92 -9.16 -32.22 7.55
N THR A 93 -8.07 -32.22 6.79
CA THR A 93 -8.00 -32.80 5.44
C THR A 93 -8.46 -34.25 5.41
N LYS A 94 -8.10 -35.06 6.41
CA LYS A 94 -8.52 -36.48 6.49
C LYS A 94 -10.05 -36.60 6.55
N ASP A 95 -10.70 -35.83 7.40
CA ASP A 95 -12.16 -35.87 7.58
C ASP A 95 -12.87 -35.46 6.28
N TYR A 96 -12.38 -34.39 5.63
CA TYR A 96 -12.91 -33.96 4.33
C TYR A 96 -12.74 -35.02 3.24
N VAL A 97 -11.54 -35.60 3.13
CA VAL A 97 -11.23 -36.60 2.10
C VAL A 97 -12.04 -37.88 2.32
N CYS A 98 -12.20 -38.32 3.57
CA CYS A 98 -13.04 -39.46 3.92
C CYS A 98 -14.51 -39.22 3.52
N ASP A 99 -15.09 -38.09 3.93
CA ASP A 99 -16.48 -37.75 3.60
C ASP A 99 -16.71 -37.70 2.08
N LEU A 100 -15.78 -37.06 1.35
CA LEU A 100 -15.87 -36.91 -0.09
C LEU A 100 -15.71 -38.25 -0.83
N THR A 101 -14.74 -39.08 -0.41
CA THR A 101 -14.47 -40.38 -1.04
C THR A 101 -15.62 -41.38 -0.78
N ASN A 102 -16.22 -41.35 0.41
CA ASN A 102 -17.36 -42.21 0.75
C ASN A 102 -18.57 -41.91 -0.12
N ASP A 103 -18.89 -40.64 -0.36
CA ASP A 103 -20.00 -40.29 -1.25
C ASP A 103 -19.68 -40.51 -2.74
N PHE A 104 -18.43 -40.28 -3.17
CA PHE A 104 -18.03 -40.62 -4.54
C PHE A 104 -18.05 -42.13 -4.81
N SER A 105 -17.89 -42.99 -3.79
CA SER A 105 -18.02 -44.45 -3.97
C SER A 105 -19.43 -44.85 -4.44
N HIS A 106 -20.46 -44.04 -4.17
CA HIS A 106 -21.79 -44.20 -4.74
C HIS A 106 -21.86 -43.80 -6.23
N PHE A 107 -21.06 -42.81 -6.65
CA PHE A 107 -20.95 -42.36 -8.05
C PHE A 107 -19.98 -43.20 -8.90
N ASP A 108 -18.98 -43.84 -8.29
CA ASP A 108 -17.99 -44.69 -9.00
C ASP A 108 -18.66 -45.90 -9.68
N LYS A 109 -19.85 -46.30 -9.19
CA LYS A 109 -20.75 -47.27 -9.86
C LYS A 109 -21.20 -46.84 -11.25
N PHE A 110 -21.18 -45.54 -11.57
CA PHE A 110 -21.64 -44.99 -12.86
C PHE A 110 -20.50 -44.59 -13.81
N TYR A 111 -19.31 -44.26 -13.30
CA TYR A 111 -18.24 -43.64 -14.10
C TYR A 111 -16.92 -44.43 -14.17
N ASN A 112 -16.78 -45.58 -13.47
CA ASN A 112 -15.58 -46.44 -13.50
C ASN A 112 -14.25 -45.67 -13.26
N THR A 113 -14.29 -44.67 -12.39
CA THR A 113 -13.21 -43.69 -12.18
C THR A 113 -12.13 -44.20 -11.23
N GLY A 114 -12.41 -45.23 -10.43
CA GLY A 114 -11.45 -45.88 -9.56
C GLY A 114 -11.16 -45.06 -8.29
N GLN A 115 -11.27 -45.72 -7.14
CA GLN A 115 -11.15 -45.11 -5.80
C GLN A 115 -9.83 -44.32 -5.58
N SER A 116 -8.73 -44.74 -6.22
CA SER A 116 -7.43 -44.04 -6.13
C SER A 116 -7.46 -42.65 -6.76
N LEU A 117 -8.13 -42.47 -7.90
CA LEU A 117 -8.24 -41.16 -8.55
C LEU A 117 -9.11 -40.21 -7.73
N LEU A 118 -10.23 -40.70 -7.20
CA LEU A 118 -11.14 -39.92 -6.35
C LEU A 118 -10.47 -39.43 -5.07
N SER A 119 -9.66 -40.27 -4.43
CA SER A 119 -8.85 -39.87 -3.28
C SER A 119 -7.82 -38.80 -3.66
N ALA A 120 -7.15 -38.94 -4.81
CA ALA A 120 -6.17 -37.96 -5.28
C ALA A 120 -6.81 -36.60 -5.63
N VAL A 121 -7.99 -36.60 -6.25
CA VAL A 121 -8.77 -35.38 -6.53
C VAL A 121 -9.22 -34.72 -5.22
N SER A 122 -9.76 -35.49 -4.28
CA SER A 122 -10.18 -35.01 -2.96
C SER A 122 -9.04 -34.33 -2.21
N ASN A 123 -7.85 -34.96 -2.20
CA ASN A 123 -6.65 -34.38 -1.59
C ASN A 123 -6.26 -33.06 -2.26
N ALA A 124 -6.27 -33.01 -3.60
CA ALA A 124 -5.95 -31.78 -4.33
C ALA A 124 -6.93 -30.63 -4.03
N ILE A 125 -8.23 -30.92 -3.86
CA ILE A 125 -9.22 -29.90 -3.48
C ILE A 125 -8.97 -29.43 -2.04
N ALA A 126 -8.68 -30.34 -1.12
CA ALA A 126 -8.40 -29.99 0.28
C ALA A 126 -7.14 -29.12 0.43
N GLU A 127 -6.05 -29.47 -0.28
CA GLU A 127 -4.81 -28.69 -0.31
C GLU A 127 -5.06 -27.24 -0.76
N ARG A 128 -5.98 -27.04 -1.71
CA ARG A 128 -6.36 -25.72 -2.19
C ARG A 128 -7.30 -24.98 -1.26
N ALA A 129 -8.28 -25.67 -0.70
CA ALA A 129 -9.16 -25.09 0.31
C ALA A 129 -8.35 -24.58 1.52
N ALA A 130 -7.28 -25.29 1.89
CA ALA A 130 -6.35 -24.87 2.94
C ALA A 130 -5.57 -23.59 2.60
N LYS A 131 -5.41 -23.28 1.31
CA LYS A 131 -4.70 -22.09 0.81
C LYS A 131 -5.67 -21.01 0.33
N LYS A 132 -6.96 -21.11 0.66
CA LYS A 132 -7.98 -20.20 0.12
C LYS A 132 -7.67 -18.74 0.46
N ASN A 133 -7.78 -17.87 -0.53
CA ASN A 133 -7.53 -16.45 -0.37
C ASN A 133 -8.25 -15.64 -1.45
N LEU A 134 -9.20 -14.78 -1.05
CA LEU A 134 -9.82 -13.77 -1.92
C LEU A 134 -9.43 -12.33 -1.56
N VAL A 135 -8.45 -12.12 -0.67
CA VAL A 135 -8.08 -10.80 -0.13
C VAL A 135 -7.74 -9.82 -1.25
N SER A 136 -6.86 -10.19 -2.18
CA SER A 136 -6.43 -9.27 -3.25
C SER A 136 -7.53 -8.95 -4.27
N LEU A 137 -8.42 -9.90 -4.57
CA LEU A 137 -9.60 -9.61 -5.40
C LEU A 137 -10.49 -8.58 -4.71
N LEU A 138 -10.83 -8.82 -3.45
CA LEU A 138 -11.70 -7.93 -2.66
C LEU A 138 -11.04 -6.56 -2.46
N TYR A 139 -9.74 -6.51 -2.21
CA TYR A 139 -8.97 -5.29 -2.10
C TYR A 139 -9.02 -4.48 -3.40
N ASN A 140 -8.80 -5.10 -4.56
CA ASN A 140 -8.89 -4.41 -5.85
C ASN A 140 -10.31 -3.88 -6.12
N MET A 141 -11.35 -4.65 -5.79
CA MET A 141 -12.75 -4.19 -5.89
C MET A 141 -13.05 -3.02 -4.95
N LEU A 142 -12.52 -3.05 -3.73
CA LEU A 142 -12.64 -1.98 -2.75
C LEU A 142 -11.94 -0.70 -3.24
N ARG A 143 -10.68 -0.79 -3.71
CA ARG A 143 -9.98 0.35 -4.34
C ARG A 143 -10.81 0.92 -5.48
N MET A 144 -11.33 0.06 -6.36
CA MET A 144 -12.18 0.45 -7.48
C MET A 144 -13.43 1.21 -7.03
N HIS A 145 -14.13 0.72 -6.01
CA HIS A 145 -15.30 1.39 -5.43
C HIS A 145 -14.96 2.82 -4.99
N PHE A 146 -13.87 3.00 -4.23
CA PHE A 146 -13.46 4.33 -3.76
C PHE A 146 -12.96 5.23 -4.88
N LEU A 147 -12.26 4.70 -5.88
CA LEU A 147 -11.79 5.47 -7.02
C LEU A 147 -12.95 5.99 -7.88
N VAL A 148 -13.93 5.12 -8.20
CA VAL A 148 -15.09 5.54 -9.00
C VAL A 148 -15.98 6.50 -8.20
N ASN A 149 -16.22 6.22 -6.92
CA ASN A 149 -17.12 7.04 -6.10
C ASN A 149 -16.57 8.45 -5.80
N ASN A 150 -15.24 8.63 -5.84
CA ASN A 150 -14.60 9.89 -5.49
C ASN A 150 -13.75 10.48 -6.63
N CYS A 151 -13.92 10.00 -7.87
CA CYS A 151 -13.11 10.39 -9.03
C CYS A 151 -12.96 11.91 -9.22
N GLN A 152 -14.02 12.67 -8.96
CA GLN A 152 -14.06 14.13 -9.11
C GLN A 152 -13.13 14.87 -8.13
N ALA A 153 -12.76 14.25 -7.00
CA ALA A 153 -11.88 14.83 -6.00
C ALA A 153 -10.40 14.74 -6.38
N PHE A 154 -10.05 13.96 -7.42
CA PHE A 154 -8.66 13.61 -7.70
C PHE A 154 -8.01 14.53 -8.74
N LYS A 155 -8.02 15.83 -8.45
CA LYS A 155 -7.20 16.78 -9.21
C LYS A 155 -5.77 16.71 -8.72
N TYR A 156 -4.85 16.37 -9.61
CA TYR A 156 -3.41 16.43 -9.37
C TYR A 156 -2.81 17.54 -10.22
N ASP A 157 -2.12 18.48 -9.59
CA ASP A 157 -1.20 19.39 -10.26
C ASP A 157 0.21 19.09 -9.77
N LYS A 158 1.12 18.85 -10.73
CA LYS A 158 2.53 18.55 -10.45
C LYS A 158 3.24 19.74 -9.79
N ASN A 159 2.76 20.96 -10.03
CA ASN A 159 3.32 22.20 -9.52
C ASN A 159 2.70 22.65 -8.20
N ASP A 160 1.72 21.92 -7.66
CA ASP A 160 1.15 22.24 -6.35
C ASP A 160 2.23 22.13 -5.27
N VAL A 161 2.30 23.15 -4.42
CA VAL A 161 3.22 23.22 -3.29
C VAL A 161 2.72 22.30 -2.17
N VAL A 162 3.50 21.28 -1.85
CA VAL A 162 3.21 20.33 -0.76
C VAL A 162 3.83 20.78 0.55
N PHE A 163 4.99 21.45 0.46
CA PHE A 163 5.67 22.03 1.61
C PHE A 163 6.43 23.29 1.19
N GLU A 164 6.38 24.30 2.05
CA GLU A 164 7.11 25.54 1.84
C GLU A 164 7.51 26.15 3.18
N ASN A 165 8.75 26.65 3.24
CA ASN A 165 9.21 27.54 4.28
C ASN A 165 10.00 28.71 3.65
N GLU A 166 10.64 29.53 4.48
CA GLU A 166 11.42 30.70 4.01
C GLU A 166 12.64 30.34 3.13
N ASN A 167 13.11 29.08 3.18
CA ASN A 167 14.38 28.66 2.60
C ASN A 167 14.22 27.66 1.45
N VAL A 168 13.22 26.77 1.52
CA VAL A 168 13.00 25.71 0.54
C VAL A 168 11.50 25.48 0.28
N CYS A 169 11.20 24.98 -0.90
CA CYS A 169 9.89 24.57 -1.36
C CYS A 169 9.95 23.16 -1.97
N VAL A 170 8.86 22.41 -1.83
CA VAL A 170 8.67 21.07 -2.40
C VAL A 170 7.34 21.04 -3.13
N LEU A 171 7.40 20.65 -4.38
CA LEU A 171 6.24 20.46 -5.23
C LEU A 171 5.79 19.00 -5.24
N ASN A 172 4.56 18.78 -5.70
CA ASN A 172 4.00 17.45 -5.91
C ASN A 172 4.90 16.58 -6.82
N GLU A 173 5.51 17.14 -7.86
CA GLU A 173 6.42 16.41 -8.74
C GLU A 173 7.68 15.90 -8.03
N ASN A 174 8.18 16.62 -7.01
CA ASN A 174 9.39 16.21 -6.30
C ASN A 174 9.15 15.00 -5.40
N ILE A 175 7.92 14.84 -4.89
CA ILE A 175 7.54 13.72 -4.02
C ILE A 175 6.95 12.58 -4.83
N TYR A 176 5.99 12.87 -5.69
CA TYR A 176 5.18 11.84 -6.36
C TYR A 176 5.61 11.59 -7.81
N GLY A 177 6.38 12.50 -8.42
CA GLY A 177 6.83 12.37 -9.81
C GLY A 177 7.78 11.18 -10.03
N GLY A 178 7.92 10.83 -11.32
CA GLY A 178 8.71 9.70 -11.82
C GLY A 178 7.86 8.51 -12.28
N GLU A 179 8.49 7.57 -13.00
CA GLU A 179 7.88 6.28 -13.34
C GLU A 179 7.52 5.49 -12.06
N PRO A 180 6.45 4.66 -12.09
CA PRO A 180 5.69 4.21 -13.26
C PRO A 180 4.53 5.14 -13.68
N TYR A 181 4.42 6.33 -13.10
CA TYR A 181 3.23 7.17 -13.23
C TYR A 181 3.36 8.11 -14.44
N GLY A 182 2.69 7.76 -15.53
CA GLY A 182 2.47 8.69 -16.65
C GLY A 182 1.44 9.73 -16.24
N ALA A 183 1.86 10.79 -15.54
CA ALA A 183 0.96 11.91 -15.28
C ALA A 183 0.55 12.54 -16.63
N PRO A 184 -0.75 12.76 -16.89
CA PRO A 184 -1.16 13.53 -18.05
C PRO A 184 -0.52 14.92 -17.99
N GLU A 185 0.10 15.36 -19.08
CA GLU A 185 0.94 16.57 -19.10
C GLU A 185 0.21 17.86 -18.72
N ASN A 186 -1.13 17.89 -18.74
CA ASN A 186 -1.95 19.01 -18.30
C ASN A 186 -3.36 18.57 -17.89
N GLY A 187 -3.81 18.99 -16.71
CA GLY A 187 -5.23 19.20 -16.41
C GLY A 187 -5.99 18.02 -15.80
N SER A 188 -6.97 18.38 -14.96
CA SER A 188 -7.88 17.51 -14.20
C SER A 188 -8.28 16.22 -14.92
N VAL A 189 -8.09 15.08 -14.27
CA VAL A 189 -8.62 13.80 -14.73
C VAL A 189 -10.16 13.83 -14.59
N PRO A 190 -10.94 13.91 -15.70
CA PRO A 190 -12.38 14.03 -15.62
C PRO A 190 -13.09 12.67 -15.45
N ASP A 191 -12.38 11.55 -15.63
CA ASP A 191 -12.97 10.20 -15.69
C ASP A 191 -12.14 9.17 -14.90
N PRO A 192 -12.76 8.34 -14.02
CA PRO A 192 -12.08 7.24 -13.34
C PRO A 192 -11.35 6.25 -14.27
N THR A 193 -11.79 6.08 -15.52
CA THR A 193 -11.10 5.24 -16.54
C THR A 193 -9.71 5.75 -16.92
N GLN A 194 -9.41 7.02 -16.62
CA GLN A 194 -8.11 7.62 -16.86
C GLN A 194 -7.18 7.54 -15.64
N LEU A 195 -7.66 7.01 -14.50
CA LEU A 195 -6.84 6.83 -13.30
C LEU A 195 -5.99 5.56 -13.35
N VAL A 196 -6.53 4.50 -13.98
CA VAL A 196 -5.89 3.19 -14.10
C VAL A 196 -6.19 2.63 -15.48
N THR A 197 -5.16 2.11 -16.15
CA THR A 197 -5.34 1.27 -17.33
C THR A 197 -5.27 -0.20 -16.93
N PHE A 198 -6.11 -1.02 -17.58
CA PHE A 198 -6.20 -2.45 -17.30
C PHE A 198 -5.59 -3.26 -18.42
N GLU A 199 -4.61 -4.11 -18.08
CA GLU A 199 -3.93 -5.01 -19.00
C GLU A 199 -4.07 -6.46 -18.54
N ASN A 200 -3.70 -7.42 -19.40
CA ASN A 200 -3.73 -8.86 -19.07
C ASN A 200 -5.06 -9.33 -18.45
N ILE A 201 -6.17 -8.81 -19.00
CA ILE A 201 -7.52 -9.04 -18.47
C ILE A 201 -7.85 -10.55 -18.48
N PRO A 202 -8.26 -11.15 -17.35
CA PRO A 202 -8.50 -12.58 -17.27
C PRO A 202 -9.62 -13.05 -18.20
N LYS A 203 -9.49 -14.31 -18.65
CA LYS A 203 -10.57 -15.00 -19.37
C LYS A 203 -11.64 -15.47 -18.37
N ILE A 204 -12.90 -15.42 -18.78
CA ILE A 204 -14.02 -15.89 -17.97
C ILE A 204 -14.61 -17.17 -18.57
N ALA A 205 -14.84 -18.18 -17.73
CA ALA A 205 -15.47 -19.42 -18.16
C ALA A 205 -16.40 -20.02 -17.10
N GLY A 206 -17.29 -20.88 -17.55
CA GLY A 206 -18.03 -21.81 -16.71
C GLY A 206 -17.15 -22.89 -16.11
N PHE A 207 -17.34 -23.19 -14.83
CA PHE A 207 -16.83 -24.43 -14.26
C PHE A 207 -17.78 -25.57 -14.59
N ASN A 208 -17.27 -26.66 -15.17
CA ASN A 208 -18.03 -27.88 -15.42
C ASN A 208 -17.57 -28.97 -14.44
N PRO A 209 -18.38 -29.32 -13.43
CA PRO A 209 -18.04 -30.36 -12.44
C PRO A 209 -17.72 -31.73 -13.05
N MET A 210 -18.25 -32.04 -14.23
CA MET A 210 -17.97 -33.31 -14.92
C MET A 210 -16.49 -33.50 -15.24
N LYS A 211 -15.70 -32.42 -15.32
CA LYS A 211 -14.25 -32.49 -15.54
C LYS A 211 -13.50 -33.15 -14.39
N LEU A 212 -14.09 -33.19 -13.18
CA LEU A 212 -13.52 -33.84 -12.00
C LEU A 212 -13.49 -35.37 -12.10
N TYR A 213 -14.22 -35.96 -13.05
CA TYR A 213 -14.21 -37.41 -13.32
C TYR A 213 -13.30 -37.81 -14.48
N SER A 214 -12.53 -36.86 -15.04
CA SER A 214 -11.59 -37.16 -16.12
C SER A 214 -10.27 -37.73 -15.59
N LYS A 215 -9.54 -38.49 -16.41
CA LYS A 215 -8.18 -38.96 -16.06
C LYS A 215 -7.20 -37.83 -15.71
N ASN A 216 -7.50 -36.60 -16.14
CA ASN A 216 -6.71 -35.40 -15.88
C ASN A 216 -7.26 -34.55 -14.71
N ALA A 217 -8.24 -35.03 -13.95
CA ALA A 217 -8.93 -34.26 -12.92
C ALA A 217 -7.99 -33.66 -11.87
N VAL A 218 -7.02 -34.43 -11.37
CA VAL A 218 -6.01 -33.93 -10.41
C VAL A 218 -5.22 -32.77 -11.01
N LYS A 219 -4.83 -32.88 -12.27
CA LYS A 219 -4.12 -31.83 -13.00
C LYS A 219 -5.02 -30.59 -13.09
N ILE A 220 -6.27 -30.75 -13.53
CA ILE A 220 -7.24 -29.65 -13.63
C ILE A 220 -7.38 -28.94 -12.29
N VAL A 221 -7.66 -29.68 -11.21
CA VAL A 221 -7.80 -29.10 -9.86
C VAL A 221 -6.54 -28.34 -9.44
N LYS A 222 -5.34 -28.80 -9.76
CA LYS A 222 -4.09 -28.09 -9.41
C LYS A 222 -3.86 -26.79 -10.20
N TYR A 223 -4.40 -26.67 -11.42
CA TYR A 223 -4.17 -25.53 -12.31
C TYR A 223 -5.32 -24.52 -12.40
N LEU A 224 -6.48 -24.78 -11.76
CA LEU A 224 -7.49 -23.72 -11.62
C LEU A 224 -6.88 -22.56 -10.82
N GLU A 225 -7.27 -21.31 -11.03
CA GLU A 225 -6.78 -20.21 -10.18
C GLU A 225 -7.88 -19.81 -9.20
N CYS A 226 -9.08 -19.59 -9.72
CA CYS A 226 -10.23 -19.16 -8.95
C CYS A 226 -11.52 -19.77 -9.52
N VAL A 227 -12.32 -20.41 -8.66
CA VAL A 227 -13.66 -20.91 -8.99
C VAL A 227 -14.68 -20.28 -8.05
N LEU A 228 -15.38 -19.24 -8.48
CA LEU A 228 -16.33 -18.50 -7.64
C LEU A 228 -17.71 -19.15 -7.62
N GLN A 229 -18.34 -19.11 -6.45
CA GLN A 229 -19.74 -19.48 -6.22
C GLN A 229 -20.61 -18.23 -6.19
N GLY A 230 -21.81 -18.32 -6.78
CA GLY A 230 -22.79 -17.22 -6.80
C GLY A 230 -23.37 -17.01 -8.19
N ILE A 231 -24.53 -16.36 -8.28
CA ILE A 231 -25.14 -15.95 -9.55
C ILE A 231 -24.78 -14.49 -9.78
N TYR A 232 -23.91 -14.24 -10.75
CA TYR A 232 -23.40 -12.89 -11.03
C TYR A 232 -24.03 -12.33 -12.29
N SER A 233 -24.48 -11.08 -12.23
CA SER A 233 -24.89 -10.35 -13.42
C SER A 233 -23.71 -10.16 -14.38
N PRO A 234 -23.93 -9.92 -15.68
CA PRO A 234 -22.84 -9.58 -16.60
C PRO A 234 -21.97 -8.41 -16.12
N ARG A 235 -22.59 -7.39 -15.51
CA ARG A 235 -21.87 -6.26 -14.91
C ARG A 235 -21.05 -6.68 -13.68
N SER A 236 -21.57 -7.55 -12.83
CA SER A 236 -20.84 -8.13 -11.70
C SER A 236 -19.62 -8.94 -12.18
N VAL A 237 -19.76 -9.66 -13.29
CA VAL A 237 -18.66 -10.39 -13.94
C VAL A 237 -17.60 -9.42 -14.44
N ASP A 238 -17.97 -8.30 -15.09
CA ASP A 238 -17.02 -7.28 -15.54
C ASP A 238 -16.27 -6.61 -14.38
N VAL A 239 -16.93 -6.35 -13.25
CA VAL A 239 -16.29 -5.86 -12.00
C VAL A 239 -15.21 -6.83 -11.53
N ILE A 240 -15.56 -8.11 -11.37
CA ILE A 240 -14.64 -9.17 -10.90
C ILE A 240 -13.47 -9.34 -11.87
N ARG A 241 -13.78 -9.36 -13.18
CA ARG A 241 -12.80 -9.49 -14.26
C ARG A 241 -11.79 -8.34 -14.24
N THR A 242 -12.26 -7.10 -14.06
CA THR A 242 -11.41 -5.91 -13.98
C THR A 242 -10.58 -5.89 -12.71
N ALA A 243 -11.15 -6.29 -11.57
CA ALA A 243 -10.42 -6.38 -10.31
C ALA A 243 -9.27 -7.40 -10.35
N CYS A 244 -9.37 -8.44 -11.18
CA CYS A 244 -8.30 -9.42 -11.38
C CYS A 244 -7.30 -9.10 -12.51
N ALA A 245 -7.54 -8.06 -13.31
CA ALA A 245 -6.61 -7.63 -14.36
C ALA A 245 -5.30 -7.09 -13.78
N GLU A 246 -4.30 -6.86 -14.62
CA GLU A 246 -3.15 -6.03 -14.26
C GLU A 246 -3.61 -4.57 -14.22
N TRP A 247 -3.27 -3.87 -13.13
CA TRP A 247 -3.56 -2.46 -12.95
C TRP A 247 -2.29 -1.67 -13.24
N ARG A 248 -2.39 -0.66 -14.11
CA ARG A 248 -1.33 0.31 -14.37
C ARG A 248 -1.81 1.70 -14.00
N ALA A 249 -1.18 2.26 -12.97
CA ALA A 249 -1.50 3.58 -12.47
C ALA A 249 -1.19 4.67 -13.51
N CYS A 250 -2.17 5.50 -13.80
CA CYS A 250 -2.04 6.69 -14.64
C CYS A 250 -2.10 7.98 -13.80
N THR A 251 -2.01 7.85 -12.47
CA THR A 251 -2.15 8.93 -11.49
C THR A 251 -1.36 8.62 -10.23
N HIS A 252 -1.12 9.64 -9.42
CA HIS A 252 -0.39 9.53 -8.15
C HIS A 252 -1.27 9.23 -6.94
N ILE A 253 -2.56 8.96 -7.14
CA ILE A 253 -3.46 8.53 -6.06
C ILE A 253 -2.97 7.17 -5.54
N GLY A 254 -2.77 7.05 -4.23
CA GLY A 254 -2.25 5.84 -3.63
C GLY A 254 -3.12 4.60 -3.90
N LEU A 255 -4.45 4.78 -3.91
CA LEU A 255 -5.42 3.72 -4.24
C LEU A 255 -5.37 3.25 -5.70
N ALA A 256 -4.82 4.06 -6.61
CA ALA A 256 -4.72 3.73 -8.03
C ALA A 256 -3.42 2.99 -8.38
N HIS A 257 -2.60 2.64 -7.38
CA HIS A 257 -1.30 2.03 -7.60
C HIS A 257 -1.31 0.80 -8.51
N SER A 258 -0.22 0.65 -9.27
CA SER A 258 -0.05 -0.46 -10.19
C SER A 258 0.04 -1.78 -9.43
N SER A 259 -0.60 -2.84 -9.93
CA SER A 259 -0.54 -4.19 -9.36
C SER A 259 -0.58 -5.25 -10.46
N PRO A 260 0.12 -6.39 -10.32
CA PRO A 260 0.07 -7.49 -11.29
C PRO A 260 -1.35 -8.06 -11.46
N ALA A 261 -1.58 -8.76 -12.57
CA ALA A 261 -2.80 -9.54 -12.76
C ALA A 261 -2.91 -10.63 -11.69
N LEU A 262 -4.10 -10.78 -11.09
CA LEU A 262 -4.35 -11.75 -10.02
C LEU A 262 -4.60 -13.16 -10.56
N ALA A 263 -5.14 -13.27 -11.77
CA ALA A 263 -5.44 -14.54 -12.43
C ALA A 263 -5.36 -14.36 -13.94
N SER A 264 -5.04 -15.45 -14.64
CA SER A 264 -5.17 -15.56 -16.09
C SER A 264 -6.58 -16.00 -16.49
N LYS A 265 -7.28 -16.75 -15.64
CA LYS A 265 -8.62 -17.27 -15.91
C LYS A 265 -9.45 -17.45 -14.63
N ILE A 266 -10.69 -16.96 -14.66
CA ILE A 266 -11.67 -17.08 -13.57
C ILE A 266 -12.81 -17.98 -14.02
N TYR A 267 -13.22 -18.88 -13.13
CA TYR A 267 -14.32 -19.79 -13.36
C TYR A 267 -15.51 -19.45 -12.48
N PHE A 268 -16.72 -19.55 -13.03
CA PHE A 268 -17.97 -19.41 -12.27
C PHE A 268 -18.73 -20.73 -12.24
N LYS A 269 -19.10 -21.20 -11.06
CA LYS A 269 -19.86 -22.46 -10.90
C LYS A 269 -21.29 -22.35 -11.45
N SER A 270 -21.90 -21.18 -11.38
CA SER A 270 -23.27 -20.90 -11.82
C SER A 270 -23.46 -20.81 -13.34
N LEU A 271 -22.37 -20.74 -14.13
CA LEU A 271 -22.42 -20.57 -15.58
C LEU A 271 -21.81 -21.78 -16.31
N PRO A 272 -22.24 -23.03 -16.06
CA PRO A 272 -21.58 -24.20 -16.62
C PRO A 272 -21.60 -24.13 -18.15
N ASN A 273 -20.43 -24.33 -18.77
CA ASN A 273 -20.23 -24.37 -20.23
C ASN A 273 -20.43 -23.03 -20.99
N MET A 274 -20.44 -21.89 -20.31
CA MET A 274 -20.38 -20.58 -20.99
C MET A 274 -18.92 -20.08 -21.08
N GLU A 275 -18.54 -19.51 -22.22
CA GLU A 275 -17.39 -18.62 -22.32
C GLU A 275 -17.91 -17.19 -22.47
N TYR A 276 -17.49 -16.31 -21.57
CA TYR A 276 -17.92 -14.92 -21.59
C TYR A 276 -16.83 -14.09 -22.31
N THR A 277 -17.08 -13.75 -23.57
CA THR A 277 -16.11 -13.09 -24.45
C THR A 277 -16.33 -11.58 -24.57
N GLU A 278 -17.54 -11.07 -24.34
CA GLU A 278 -17.84 -9.65 -24.43
C GLU A 278 -17.29 -8.90 -23.21
N PHE A 279 -16.31 -8.01 -23.42
CA PHE A 279 -15.97 -6.97 -22.44
C PHE A 279 -16.48 -5.65 -23.00
N LYS A 280 -17.46 -5.03 -22.35
CA LYS A 280 -18.09 -3.79 -22.85
C LYS A 280 -17.40 -2.51 -22.37
N GLY A 281 -16.22 -2.63 -21.77
CA GLY A 281 -15.48 -1.51 -21.21
C GLY A 281 -15.87 -1.19 -19.77
N PHE A 282 -15.24 -0.15 -19.22
CA PHE A 282 -15.36 0.26 -17.82
C PHE A 282 -16.39 1.38 -17.66
N ASP A 283 -17.67 1.07 -17.88
CA ASP A 283 -18.79 1.94 -17.47
C ASP A 283 -19.53 1.29 -16.29
N ILE A 284 -18.89 1.33 -15.12
CA ILE A 284 -19.34 0.63 -13.93
C ILE A 284 -19.55 1.63 -12.80
N SER A 285 -20.80 1.75 -12.34
CA SER A 285 -21.15 2.66 -11.24
C SER A 285 -20.68 2.14 -9.87
N PRO A 286 -20.43 3.03 -8.87
CA PRO A 286 -20.03 2.62 -7.53
C PRO A 286 -20.98 1.63 -6.86
N ILE A 287 -22.29 1.75 -7.14
CA ILE A 287 -23.35 0.89 -6.61
C ILE A 287 -23.21 -0.53 -7.16
N VAL A 288 -22.92 -0.69 -8.46
CA VAL A 288 -22.70 -2.00 -9.08
C VAL A 288 -21.48 -2.67 -8.45
N ILE A 289 -20.40 -1.91 -8.24
CA ILE A 289 -19.18 -2.42 -7.58
C ILE A 289 -19.51 -2.87 -6.16
N GLN A 290 -20.20 -2.04 -5.37
CA GLN A 290 -20.59 -2.36 -4.00
C GLN A 290 -21.46 -3.61 -3.94
N ASN A 291 -22.51 -3.70 -4.76
CA ASN A 291 -23.37 -4.88 -4.81
C ASN A 291 -22.59 -6.14 -5.20
N THR A 292 -21.65 -6.02 -6.13
CA THR A 292 -20.79 -7.16 -6.50
C THR A 292 -19.89 -7.58 -5.35
N ILE A 293 -19.32 -6.64 -4.57
CA ILE A 293 -18.56 -6.97 -3.35
C ILE A 293 -19.46 -7.73 -2.38
N LEU A 294 -20.68 -7.25 -2.11
CA LEU A 294 -21.63 -7.91 -1.22
C LEU A 294 -21.96 -9.32 -1.72
N GLU A 295 -22.22 -9.50 -3.02
CA GLU A 295 -22.48 -10.79 -3.66
C GLU A 295 -21.29 -11.76 -3.52
N VAL A 296 -20.06 -11.30 -3.79
CA VAL A 296 -18.84 -12.12 -3.68
C VAL A 296 -18.62 -12.56 -2.23
N VAL A 297 -18.70 -11.63 -1.28
CA VAL A 297 -18.45 -11.93 0.14
C VAL A 297 -19.50 -12.90 0.69
N THR A 298 -20.77 -12.66 0.41
CA THR A 298 -21.87 -13.50 0.93
C THR A 298 -21.92 -14.87 0.26
N SER A 299 -21.81 -14.94 -1.06
CA SER A 299 -21.92 -16.21 -1.81
C SER A 299 -20.74 -17.16 -1.55
N ASN A 300 -19.58 -16.60 -1.19
CA ASN A 300 -18.36 -17.38 -0.91
C ASN A 300 -18.02 -17.43 0.59
N ARG A 301 -18.83 -16.78 1.45
CA ARG A 301 -18.67 -16.69 2.92
C ARG A 301 -17.30 -16.14 3.37
N VAL A 302 -16.71 -15.22 2.61
CA VAL A 302 -15.33 -14.72 2.84
C VAL A 302 -15.27 -13.44 3.68
N PHE A 303 -16.01 -13.40 4.80
CA PHE A 303 -16.03 -12.22 5.67
C PHE A 303 -14.65 -11.88 6.26
N GLY A 304 -13.84 -12.90 6.54
CA GLY A 304 -12.48 -12.71 7.03
C GLY A 304 -11.54 -12.10 6.01
N ASP A 305 -11.55 -12.61 4.78
CA ASP A 305 -10.74 -12.06 3.68
C ASP A 305 -11.16 -10.61 3.38
N PHE A 306 -12.46 -10.32 3.50
CA PHE A 306 -13.00 -8.96 3.38
C PHE A 306 -12.49 -8.03 4.49
N ASP A 307 -12.46 -8.46 5.75
CA ASP A 307 -11.94 -7.66 6.87
C ASP A 307 -10.43 -7.37 6.74
N ILE A 308 -9.65 -8.31 6.19
CA ILE A 308 -8.23 -8.08 5.83
C ILE A 308 -8.12 -7.09 4.67
N ALA A 309 -8.90 -7.27 3.60
CA ALA A 309 -8.89 -6.39 2.44
C ALA A 309 -9.27 -4.94 2.78
N LEU A 310 -10.22 -4.74 3.69
CA LEU A 310 -10.54 -3.42 4.24
C LEU A 310 -9.37 -2.84 5.03
N GLY A 311 -8.69 -3.64 5.84
CA GLY A 311 -7.49 -3.20 6.55
C GLY A 311 -6.37 -2.77 5.60
N MET A 312 -6.13 -3.51 4.51
CA MET A 312 -5.20 -3.09 3.45
C MET A 312 -5.62 -1.75 2.84
N LEU A 313 -6.90 -1.59 2.51
CA LEU A 313 -7.43 -0.34 1.96
C LEU A 313 -7.19 0.84 2.91
N THR A 314 -7.45 0.64 4.20
CA THR A 314 -7.24 1.63 5.26
C THR A 314 -5.78 2.09 5.33
N ASP A 315 -4.82 1.19 5.13
CA ASP A 315 -3.38 1.46 5.24
C ASP A 315 -2.78 2.19 4.03
N VAL A 316 -3.39 2.03 2.85
CA VAL A 316 -2.92 2.67 1.60
C VAL A 316 -3.69 3.94 1.22
N MET A 317 -4.81 4.23 1.89
CA MET A 317 -5.73 5.29 1.46
C MET A 317 -5.11 6.68 1.61
N PHE A 318 -4.31 6.91 2.65
CA PHE A 318 -3.73 8.22 2.94
C PHE A 318 -2.23 8.18 3.18
N THR A 319 -1.60 9.30 2.86
CA THR A 319 -0.21 9.61 3.18
C THR A 319 -0.20 10.91 4.00
N PRO A 320 0.48 10.99 5.15
CA PRO A 320 0.57 12.24 5.89
C PRO A 320 1.42 13.26 5.13
N ILE A 321 1.02 14.53 5.21
CA ILE A 321 1.83 15.65 4.71
C ILE A 321 2.67 16.16 5.90
N PRO A 322 4.00 15.96 5.89
CA PRO A 322 4.83 16.37 7.00
C PRO A 322 4.93 17.88 7.17
N LYS A 323 5.14 18.29 8.42
CA LYS A 323 5.39 19.69 8.80
C LYS A 323 6.86 20.08 8.72
N THR A 324 7.75 19.14 8.40
CA THR A 324 9.18 19.41 8.24
C THR A 324 9.70 18.81 6.95
N ILE A 325 10.63 19.52 6.31
CA ILE A 325 11.23 19.07 5.06
C ILE A 325 11.91 17.70 5.16
N LYS A 326 12.61 17.43 6.29
CA LYS A 326 13.33 16.17 6.49
C LYS A 326 12.41 14.96 6.58
N SER A 327 11.19 15.14 7.08
CA SER A 327 10.20 14.06 7.19
C SER A 327 9.67 13.61 5.83
N PHE A 328 9.83 14.41 4.77
CA PHE A 328 9.44 13.98 3.42
C PHE A 328 10.26 12.80 2.88
N ALA A 329 11.41 12.49 3.50
CA ALA A 329 12.22 11.31 3.17
C ALA A 329 11.44 9.99 3.23
N TRP A 330 10.39 9.91 4.06
CA TRP A 330 9.53 8.72 4.14
C TRP A 330 8.68 8.48 2.89
N PHE A 331 8.44 9.49 2.06
CA PHE A 331 7.54 9.37 0.91
C PHE A 331 8.26 9.37 -0.42
N CYS A 332 9.60 9.45 -0.40
CA CYS A 332 10.41 9.48 -1.61
C CYS A 332 10.41 8.13 -2.33
N ASP A 333 10.45 7.04 -1.57
CA ASP A 333 10.46 5.68 -2.11
C ASP A 333 9.05 5.15 -2.38
N THR A 334 8.95 4.32 -3.42
CA THR A 334 7.76 3.51 -3.63
C THR A 334 7.61 2.47 -2.53
N THR A 335 6.43 2.43 -1.92
CA THR A 335 6.05 1.42 -0.93
C THR A 335 5.44 0.22 -1.61
N MET A 336 6.08 -0.93 -1.43
CA MET A 336 5.53 -2.20 -1.91
C MET A 336 4.31 -2.57 -1.06
N VAL A 337 3.21 -2.93 -1.71
CA VAL A 337 2.00 -3.43 -1.05
C VAL A 337 1.92 -4.92 -1.33
N GLU A 338 2.16 -5.73 -0.30
CA GLU A 338 2.07 -7.18 -0.37
C GLU A 338 0.62 -7.59 -0.56
N MET A 339 0.32 -8.18 -1.71
CA MET A 339 -0.99 -8.63 -2.14
C MET A 339 -1.03 -10.15 -2.13
N PRO A 340 -1.79 -10.79 -1.22
CA PRO A 340 -1.87 -12.24 -1.17
C PRO A 340 -2.32 -12.88 -2.48
N ASN A 341 -1.65 -13.96 -2.87
CA ASN A 341 -1.97 -14.69 -4.10
C ASN A 341 -3.43 -15.14 -4.10
N LEU A 342 -4.14 -14.87 -5.21
CA LEU A 342 -5.50 -15.34 -5.41
C LEU A 342 -5.50 -16.86 -5.58
N ASP A 343 -6.12 -17.58 -4.63
CA ASP A 343 -6.36 -19.02 -4.73
C ASP A 343 -7.75 -19.32 -4.16
N TRP A 344 -8.69 -19.72 -5.01
CA TRP A 344 -10.03 -20.05 -4.55
C TRP A 344 -10.50 -21.39 -5.12
N GLY A 345 -9.95 -22.47 -4.57
CA GLY A 345 -10.36 -23.84 -4.87
C GLY A 345 -11.66 -24.29 -4.20
N VAL A 346 -12.18 -23.51 -3.24
CA VAL A 346 -13.38 -23.85 -2.46
C VAL A 346 -14.63 -23.96 -3.34
N GLY A 347 -14.76 -23.12 -4.37
CA GLY A 347 -15.92 -23.17 -5.25
C GLY A 347 -15.98 -24.39 -6.18
N ILE A 348 -14.96 -25.27 -6.17
CA ILE A 348 -15.04 -26.58 -6.82
C ILE A 348 -16.12 -27.44 -6.12
N GLU A 349 -16.14 -27.45 -4.78
CA GLU A 349 -16.99 -28.32 -3.94
C GLU A 349 -17.75 -27.52 -2.87
N THR A 350 -18.56 -26.56 -3.32
CA THR A 350 -19.33 -25.65 -2.45
C THR A 350 -20.27 -26.36 -1.48
N ASP A 351 -20.94 -27.42 -1.92
CA ASP A 351 -22.01 -28.06 -1.14
C ASP A 351 -21.45 -28.74 0.11
N ARG A 352 -20.18 -29.12 0.07
CA ARG A 352 -19.45 -29.63 1.22
C ARG A 352 -18.68 -28.53 1.92
N LEU A 353 -17.87 -27.75 1.21
CA LEU A 353 -16.99 -26.81 1.89
C LEU A 353 -17.75 -25.62 2.48
N LEU A 354 -18.92 -25.27 1.93
CA LEU A 354 -19.76 -24.14 2.35
C LEU A 354 -21.18 -24.58 2.78
N GLY A 355 -21.46 -25.89 2.90
CA GLY A 355 -22.84 -26.39 3.08
C GLY A 355 -23.44 -26.22 4.47
N GLY A 356 -22.66 -26.40 5.54
CA GLY A 356 -23.17 -26.34 6.92
C GLY A 356 -22.76 -25.06 7.67
N ASP A 357 -22.68 -25.14 9.00
CA ASP A 357 -22.32 -24.01 9.86
C ASP A 357 -20.91 -23.51 9.55
N ALA A 358 -20.81 -22.21 9.22
CA ALA A 358 -19.53 -21.58 8.91
C ALA A 358 -18.62 -21.53 10.14
N TYR A 359 -17.34 -21.81 9.93
CA TYR A 359 -16.29 -21.49 10.87
C TYR A 359 -16.02 -19.98 10.83
N HIS A 360 -15.92 -19.38 12.02
CA HIS A 360 -15.48 -18.00 12.21
C HIS A 360 -14.40 -17.99 13.29
N ALA A 361 -13.23 -17.43 12.97
CA ALA A 361 -12.15 -17.24 13.93
C ALA A 361 -12.51 -16.18 15.00
N ASN A 362 -13.45 -15.29 14.69
CA ASN A 362 -13.95 -14.25 15.59
C ASN A 362 -15.38 -13.81 15.21
N ASP A 363 -16.30 -13.83 16.17
CA ASP A 363 -17.71 -13.49 15.93
C ASP A 363 -17.91 -12.04 15.45
N LYS A 364 -16.94 -11.14 15.71
CA LYS A 364 -16.99 -9.73 15.27
C LYS A 364 -16.73 -9.53 13.78
N ILE A 365 -16.23 -10.51 13.04
CA ILE A 365 -15.82 -10.33 11.64
C ILE A 365 -17.02 -9.98 10.74
N VAL A 366 -18.18 -10.56 11.02
CA VAL A 366 -19.43 -10.25 10.32
C VAL A 366 -19.84 -8.78 10.55
N SER A 367 -19.52 -8.22 11.73
CA SER A 367 -19.81 -6.82 12.05
C SER A 367 -19.02 -5.84 11.19
N SER A 368 -17.78 -6.14 10.79
CA SER A 368 -17.01 -5.30 9.86
C SER A 368 -17.71 -5.16 8.51
N PHE A 369 -18.20 -6.29 8.00
CA PHE A 369 -18.93 -6.34 6.74
C PHE A 369 -20.22 -5.52 6.82
N GLN A 370 -20.98 -5.68 7.91
CA GLN A 370 -22.21 -4.91 8.15
C GLN A 370 -21.92 -3.40 8.26
N LYS A 371 -20.96 -2.99 9.11
CA LYS A 371 -20.56 -1.59 9.29
C LYS A 371 -20.17 -0.93 7.98
N TRP A 372 -19.35 -1.60 7.16
CA TRP A 372 -18.99 -1.07 5.84
C TRP A 372 -20.19 -1.04 4.88
N SER A 373 -21.02 -2.07 4.87
CA SER A 373 -22.18 -2.14 3.96
C SER A 373 -23.19 -1.03 4.21
N GLU A 374 -23.40 -0.65 5.48
CA GLU A 374 -24.29 0.42 5.90
C GLU A 374 -23.65 1.80 5.69
N ASN A 375 -22.35 1.92 5.96
CA ASN A 375 -21.62 3.17 5.82
C ASN A 375 -20.18 2.95 5.30
N PRO A 376 -19.98 2.92 3.97
CA PRO A 376 -18.64 2.79 3.40
C PRO A 376 -17.67 3.91 3.80
N ALA A 377 -18.18 5.09 4.16
CA ALA A 377 -17.35 6.23 4.54
C ALA A 377 -16.60 6.03 5.86
N VAL A 378 -16.96 5.04 6.69
CA VAL A 378 -16.26 4.71 7.95
C VAL A 378 -14.78 4.31 7.73
N VAL A 379 -14.43 3.90 6.52
CA VAL A 379 -13.03 3.61 6.14
C VAL A 379 -12.14 4.85 6.23
N ILE A 380 -12.68 6.05 5.96
CA ILE A 380 -11.92 7.30 5.96
C ILE A 380 -11.33 7.61 7.34
N PRO A 381 -12.12 7.74 8.43
CA PRO A 381 -11.56 8.00 9.75
C PRO A 381 -10.69 6.85 10.27
N ALA A 382 -11.00 5.59 9.90
CA ALA A 382 -10.13 4.46 10.21
C ALA A 382 -8.75 4.60 9.54
N ALA A 383 -8.71 5.07 8.29
CA ALA A 383 -7.49 5.26 7.53
C ALA A 383 -6.65 6.40 8.09
N LEU A 384 -7.27 7.51 8.47
CA LEU A 384 -6.59 8.61 9.16
C LEU A 384 -5.95 8.11 10.46
N LEU A 385 -6.69 7.37 11.29
CA LEU A 385 -6.20 6.85 12.56
C LEU A 385 -5.02 5.89 12.39
N LEU A 386 -5.16 4.87 11.54
CA LEU A 386 -4.11 3.86 11.32
C LEU A 386 -2.85 4.52 10.76
N THR A 387 -3.00 5.32 9.70
CA THR A 387 -1.88 5.99 9.04
C THR A 387 -1.12 6.85 10.03
N GLU A 388 -1.80 7.71 10.79
CA GLU A 388 -1.14 8.57 11.79
C GLU A 388 -0.38 7.74 12.82
N ALA A 389 -1.00 6.71 13.38
CA ALA A 389 -0.37 5.87 14.40
C ALA A 389 0.88 5.14 13.88
N VAL A 390 0.82 4.61 12.66
CA VAL A 390 1.96 3.95 12.00
C VAL A 390 3.14 4.91 11.87
N TYR A 391 2.91 6.10 11.32
CA TYR A 391 3.99 7.07 11.10
C TYR A 391 4.60 7.58 12.41
N ILE A 392 3.79 7.77 13.46
CA ILE A 392 4.30 8.15 14.79
C ILE A 392 5.24 7.07 15.31
N GLN A 393 4.79 5.82 15.29
CA GLN A 393 5.56 4.73 15.85
C GLN A 393 6.84 4.49 15.03
N LEU A 394 6.78 4.60 13.70
CA LEU A 394 7.98 4.54 12.85
C LEU A 394 9.02 5.64 13.21
N ALA A 395 8.58 6.86 13.55
CA ALA A 395 9.49 7.91 14.03
C ALA A 395 10.13 7.54 15.37
N VAL A 396 9.32 7.02 16.30
CA VAL A 396 9.79 6.58 17.63
C VAL A 396 10.81 5.45 17.48
N ASP A 397 10.50 4.42 16.69
CA ASP A 397 11.36 3.27 16.43
C ASP A 397 12.70 3.72 15.82
N HIS A 398 12.67 4.64 14.84
CA HIS A 398 13.88 5.21 14.25
C HIS A 398 14.73 5.98 15.27
N TYR A 399 14.09 6.83 16.08
CA TYR A 399 14.78 7.63 17.08
C TYR A 399 15.46 6.76 18.15
N ILE A 400 14.76 5.74 18.66
CA ILE A 400 15.30 4.81 19.66
C ILE A 400 16.50 4.05 19.07
N LYS A 401 16.34 3.49 17.86
CA LYS A 401 17.41 2.74 17.17
C LYS A 401 18.67 3.58 16.97
N LYS A 402 18.53 4.85 16.55
CA LYS A 402 19.67 5.75 16.30
C LYS A 402 20.42 6.13 17.57
N ASN A 403 19.70 6.40 18.66
CA ASN A 403 20.32 7.03 19.84
C ASN A 403 20.73 6.03 20.92
N TRP A 404 20.08 4.86 21.01
CA TRP A 404 20.27 3.98 22.15
C TRP A 404 21.15 2.75 21.86
N GLY A 405 21.53 2.50 20.60
CA GLY A 405 22.55 1.51 20.19
C GLY A 405 22.17 0.03 20.40
N ALA A 406 21.41 -0.26 21.45
CA ALA A 406 20.70 -1.49 21.75
C ALA A 406 19.45 -1.09 22.54
N ILE A 407 18.28 -1.52 22.10
CA ILE A 407 17.00 -1.14 22.71
C ILE A 407 16.93 -1.84 24.09
N PRO A 408 16.49 -1.17 25.17
CA PRO A 408 16.10 -1.88 26.39
C PRO A 408 15.00 -2.88 26.03
N GLN A 409 15.16 -4.15 26.38
CA GLN A 409 14.30 -5.32 26.09
C GLN A 409 12.81 -5.17 26.51
N ASN A 410 12.12 -4.14 26.07
CA ASN A 410 10.73 -3.86 26.39
C ASN A 410 9.90 -4.01 25.12
N ILE A 411 8.88 -4.87 25.23
CA ILE A 411 7.65 -5.06 24.45
C ILE A 411 7.80 -4.87 22.92
N THR A 412 8.12 -3.68 22.44
CA THR A 412 8.35 -3.41 21.01
C THR A 412 9.41 -4.33 20.39
N GLU A 413 10.52 -4.66 21.07
CA GLU A 413 11.50 -5.64 20.55
C GLU A 413 10.98 -7.08 20.55
N GLN A 414 10.21 -7.52 21.56
CA GLN A 414 9.64 -8.87 21.56
C GLN A 414 8.65 -9.10 20.42
N PHE A 415 8.04 -8.02 19.89
CA PHE A 415 7.12 -8.07 18.75
C PHE A 415 7.80 -7.75 17.41
N LEU A 416 8.73 -6.79 17.35
CA LEU A 416 9.51 -6.44 16.15
C LEU A 416 10.51 -7.55 15.76
N CYS A 417 10.98 -8.36 16.72
CA CYS A 417 11.90 -9.48 16.47
C CYS A 417 11.21 -10.80 16.08
N ARG A 418 9.87 -10.86 16.01
CA ARG A 418 9.24 -11.96 15.27
C ARG A 418 9.38 -11.63 13.80
N GLU A 419 10.35 -12.24 13.13
CA GLU A 419 10.58 -12.14 11.68
C GLU A 419 9.32 -12.35 10.82
N ASN A 420 8.24 -12.88 11.42
CA ASN A 420 6.96 -13.25 10.84
C ASN A 420 5.86 -12.16 10.84
N ASN A 421 5.99 -11.05 11.59
CA ASN A 421 4.97 -9.99 11.58
C ASN A 421 5.32 -8.93 10.53
N LEU A 422 4.73 -9.06 9.33
CA LEU A 422 4.89 -8.14 8.21
C LEU A 422 3.53 -7.57 7.79
N GLY A 423 3.55 -6.51 6.98
CA GLY A 423 2.36 -5.90 6.42
C GLY A 423 1.42 -5.33 7.48
N LEU A 424 0.12 -5.58 7.32
CA LEU A 424 -0.96 -5.04 8.13
C LEU A 424 -0.88 -5.40 9.62
N ILE A 425 -0.31 -6.56 9.98
CA ILE A 425 -0.13 -6.95 11.39
C ILE A 425 0.85 -6.03 12.08
N ASP A 426 1.93 -5.67 11.39
CA ASP A 426 2.95 -4.75 11.91
C ASP A 426 2.33 -3.35 12.12
N ASP A 427 1.55 -2.87 11.16
CA ASP A 427 0.89 -1.56 11.24
C ASP A 427 -0.24 -1.51 12.30
N ILE A 428 -0.99 -2.60 12.51
CA ILE A 428 -1.93 -2.72 13.65
C ILE A 428 -1.20 -2.79 14.99
N THR A 429 -0.02 -3.40 15.05
CA THR A 429 0.81 -3.44 16.27
C THR A 429 1.31 -2.05 16.64
N ARG A 430 1.68 -1.25 15.64
CA ARG A 430 2.02 0.18 15.84
C ARG A 430 0.82 0.97 16.35
N LEU A 431 -0.36 0.76 15.78
CA LEU A 431 -1.61 1.34 16.29
C LEU A 431 -1.84 0.98 17.75
N SER A 432 -1.77 -0.30 18.10
CA SER A 432 -1.90 -0.83 19.46
C SER A 432 -0.94 -0.14 20.45
N SER A 433 0.31 0.09 20.03
CA SER A 433 1.34 0.76 20.82
C SER A 433 1.00 2.23 21.09
N VAL A 434 0.54 2.95 20.07
CA VAL A 434 0.17 4.37 20.17
C VAL A 434 -1.05 4.56 21.07
N ILE A 435 -2.10 3.74 20.89
CA ILE A 435 -3.34 3.84 21.68
C ILE A 435 -3.22 3.17 23.05
N LYS A 436 -2.14 2.43 23.31
CA LYS A 436 -1.88 1.65 24.54
C LYS A 436 -3.01 0.68 24.87
N ARG A 437 -3.49 -0.05 23.87
CA ARG A 437 -4.53 -1.09 24.02
C ARG A 437 -4.13 -2.33 23.26
N GLU A 438 -4.37 -3.48 23.85
CA GLU A 438 -4.20 -4.76 23.17
C GLU A 438 -5.21 -4.87 22.02
N ILE A 439 -4.71 -5.23 20.84
CA ILE A 439 -5.53 -5.50 19.66
C ILE A 439 -5.35 -6.98 19.30
N ILE A 440 -6.41 -7.75 19.40
CA ILE A 440 -6.40 -9.17 19.04
C ILE A 440 -6.72 -9.31 17.55
N THR A 441 -5.75 -9.81 16.78
CA THR A 441 -5.93 -10.14 15.36
C THR A 441 -6.12 -11.65 15.21
N PRO A 442 -7.28 -12.12 14.73
CA PRO A 442 -7.56 -13.57 14.64
C PRO A 442 -6.86 -14.26 13.45
N TYR A 443 -6.15 -13.49 12.60
CA TYR A 443 -5.55 -13.96 11.36
C TYR A 443 -4.07 -13.64 11.32
N GLU A 444 -3.31 -14.59 10.81
CA GLU A 444 -1.96 -14.35 10.31
C GLU A 444 -2.05 -13.97 8.83
N THR A 445 -1.44 -12.86 8.45
CA THR A 445 -1.41 -12.38 7.06
C THR A 445 -0.20 -11.48 6.84
N ARG A 446 0.34 -11.55 5.62
CA ARG A 446 1.35 -10.63 5.12
C ARG A 446 0.77 -9.45 4.35
N ALA A 447 -0.54 -9.43 4.13
CA ALA A 447 -1.22 -8.44 3.34
C ALA A 447 -0.93 -7.01 3.82
N GLY A 448 -0.72 -6.06 2.90
CA GLY A 448 -0.57 -4.64 3.20
C GLY A 448 0.83 -4.06 2.89
N PRO A 449 1.10 -2.80 3.25
CA PRO A 449 2.36 -2.12 2.97
C PRO A 449 3.56 -2.77 3.65
N TYR A 450 4.63 -2.99 2.89
CA TYR A 450 5.90 -3.49 3.42
C TYR A 450 6.76 -2.33 3.96
N ARG A 451 6.76 -2.16 5.30
CA ARG A 451 7.41 -1.02 5.97
C ARG A 451 8.88 -1.24 6.37
N ARG A 452 9.53 -2.37 6.02
CA ARG A 452 10.95 -2.58 6.39
C ARG A 452 11.93 -1.64 5.68
N GLN A 453 11.54 -1.03 4.57
CA GLN A 453 12.36 -0.06 3.84
C GLN A 453 12.58 1.27 4.59
N TYR A 454 11.81 1.54 5.65
CA TYR A 454 11.84 2.81 6.37
C TYR A 454 12.94 2.91 7.45
N PHE A 455 13.75 1.87 7.61
CA PHE A 455 15.01 1.95 8.37
C PHE A 455 16.07 2.71 7.56
N LEU A 456 15.92 4.03 7.50
CA LEU A 456 16.80 4.90 6.71
C LEU A 456 18.21 4.98 7.29
N ILE A 457 19.21 4.76 6.42
CA ILE A 457 20.59 5.21 6.64
C ILE A 457 20.85 6.51 5.85
N TYR A 458 20.18 6.73 4.70
CA TYR A 458 20.39 7.91 3.84
C TYR A 458 19.27 8.09 2.78
N LYS A 459 18.76 9.33 2.59
CA LYS A 459 17.82 9.68 1.50
C LYS A 459 18.14 11.02 0.84
N VAL A 460 17.72 11.15 -0.42
CA VAL A 460 17.83 12.37 -1.21
C VAL A 460 16.43 12.81 -1.64
N LEU A 461 16.13 14.09 -1.46
CA LEU A 461 14.87 14.72 -1.85
C LEU A 461 15.15 15.92 -2.75
N GLU A 462 14.52 16.01 -3.91
CA GLU A 462 14.60 17.21 -4.75
C GLU A 462 13.77 18.34 -4.13
N VAL A 463 14.34 19.55 -4.09
CA VAL A 463 13.72 20.76 -3.52
C VAL A 463 14.01 21.97 -4.39
N ILE A 464 13.19 23.01 -4.26
CA ILE A 464 13.42 24.34 -4.86
C ILE A 464 13.95 25.27 -3.79
N ILE A 465 15.07 25.94 -4.06
CA ILE A 465 15.69 26.89 -3.15
C ILE A 465 14.92 28.23 -3.20
N LYS A 466 14.53 28.76 -2.05
CA LYS A 466 13.90 30.09 -1.94
C LYS A 466 14.84 31.18 -1.44
N SER A 467 15.92 30.79 -0.76
CA SER A 467 16.87 31.72 -0.14
C SER A 467 18.28 31.13 -0.16
N ALA A 468 19.27 31.99 -0.38
CA ALA A 468 20.69 31.62 -0.29
C ALA A 468 21.08 31.06 1.10
N LYS A 469 20.27 31.35 2.14
CA LYS A 469 20.44 30.75 3.48
C LYS A 469 20.15 29.26 3.52
N ALA A 470 19.50 28.69 2.50
CA ALA A 470 19.22 27.26 2.46
C ALA A 470 20.52 26.42 2.54
N ALA A 471 21.58 26.85 1.87
CA ALA A 471 22.87 26.15 1.84
C ALA A 471 23.58 26.06 3.20
N SER A 472 23.30 26.98 4.13
CA SER A 472 23.87 26.92 5.49
C SER A 472 23.02 26.11 6.46
N LEU A 473 21.76 25.86 6.14
CA LEU A 473 20.80 25.14 6.99
C LEU A 473 20.63 23.67 6.58
N TYR A 474 20.92 23.36 5.32
CA TYR A 474 20.67 22.07 4.70
C TYR A 474 21.89 21.59 3.94
N GLU A 475 22.09 20.27 3.91
CA GLU A 475 23.08 19.64 3.06
C GLU A 475 22.48 19.47 1.66
N LEU A 476 22.80 20.42 0.78
CA LEU A 476 22.26 20.50 -0.58
C LEU A 476 23.33 20.13 -1.61
N GLU A 477 22.91 19.49 -2.69
CA GLU A 477 23.75 19.16 -3.84
C GLU A 477 23.07 19.56 -5.16
N ALA A 478 23.88 19.66 -6.22
CA ALA A 478 23.38 19.90 -7.56
C ALA A 478 22.52 18.71 -8.07
N PRO A 479 21.44 18.95 -8.84
CA PRO A 479 20.71 17.88 -9.51
C PRO A 479 21.61 17.14 -10.50
N GLU A 480 21.68 15.80 -10.41
CA GLU A 480 22.61 15.00 -11.23
C GLU A 480 22.43 15.21 -12.75
N ARG A 481 21.19 15.39 -13.24
CA ARG A 481 20.90 15.50 -14.67
C ARG A 481 21.48 16.75 -15.34
N GLU A 482 21.40 17.90 -14.67
CA GLU A 482 21.93 19.16 -15.21
C GLU A 482 23.47 19.12 -15.25
N TYR A 483 24.07 18.52 -14.23
CA TYR A 483 25.53 18.35 -14.15
C TYR A 483 26.05 17.27 -15.10
N GLU A 484 25.26 16.25 -15.44
CA GLU A 484 25.65 15.22 -16.40
C GLU A 484 25.70 15.77 -17.84
N GLU A 485 24.79 16.67 -18.21
CA GLU A 485 24.85 17.38 -19.49
C GLU A 485 26.04 18.34 -19.56
N GLU A 486 26.30 19.10 -18.49
CA GLU A 486 27.48 19.96 -18.42
C GLU A 486 28.78 19.17 -18.45
N ARG A 487 28.83 18.01 -17.80
CA ARG A 487 29.96 17.09 -17.84
C ARG A 487 30.18 16.54 -19.25
N LYS A 488 29.12 16.12 -19.94
CA LYS A 488 29.19 15.69 -21.36
C LYS A 488 29.68 16.82 -22.27
N LYS A 489 29.23 18.07 -22.05
CA LYS A 489 29.73 19.24 -22.78
C LYS A 489 31.21 19.49 -22.51
N LEU A 490 31.63 19.39 -21.25
CA LEU A 490 33.03 19.57 -20.84
C LEU A 490 33.94 18.48 -21.41
N ASP A 491 33.50 17.23 -21.38
CA ASP A 491 34.25 16.10 -21.94
C ASP A 491 34.42 16.26 -23.46
N LYS A 492 33.37 16.70 -24.17
CA LYS A 492 33.48 17.04 -25.60
C LYS A 492 34.47 18.19 -25.86
N LEU A 493 34.45 19.25 -25.05
CA LEU A 493 35.41 20.35 -25.16
C LEU A 493 36.85 19.91 -24.92
N ARG A 494 37.07 18.95 -24.00
CA ARG A 494 38.38 18.34 -23.76
C ARG A 494 38.84 17.52 -24.96
N GLU A 495 37.96 16.75 -25.56
CA GLU A 495 38.24 15.98 -26.79
C GLU A 495 38.62 16.90 -27.97
N ASP A 496 37.83 17.96 -28.21
CA ASP A 496 38.09 18.93 -29.28
C ASP A 496 39.44 19.64 -29.08
N ARG A 497 39.75 20.03 -27.84
CA ARG A 497 41.04 20.64 -27.47
C ARG A 497 42.20 19.68 -27.70
N ASP A 498 42.09 18.45 -27.23
CA ASP A 498 43.13 17.43 -27.38
C ASP A 498 43.36 17.11 -28.88
N ALA A 499 42.29 17.06 -29.69
CA ALA A 499 42.38 16.93 -31.14
C ALA A 499 43.09 18.12 -31.82
N GLU A 500 42.86 19.35 -31.34
CA GLU A 500 43.52 20.54 -31.86
C GLU A 500 45.01 20.60 -31.47
N ILE A 501 45.37 20.20 -30.23
CA ILE A 501 46.77 20.04 -29.81
C ILE A 501 47.47 19.02 -30.72
N MET A 502 46.84 17.88 -30.99
CA MET A 502 47.39 16.87 -31.90
C MET A 502 47.55 17.39 -33.33
N ARG A 503 46.59 18.16 -33.85
CA ARG A 503 46.73 18.83 -35.15
C ARG A 503 47.94 19.76 -35.19
N LYS A 504 48.16 20.57 -34.15
CA LYS A 504 49.32 21.48 -34.06
C LYS A 504 50.64 20.71 -34.05
N ILE A 505 50.72 19.61 -33.28
CA ILE A 505 51.90 18.74 -33.23
C ILE A 505 52.21 18.12 -34.60
N ILE A 506 51.17 17.68 -35.33
CA ILE A 506 51.30 17.15 -36.69
C ILE A 506 51.82 18.23 -37.64
N LEU A 507 51.27 19.45 -37.58
CA LEU A 507 51.68 20.58 -38.42
C LEU A 507 53.10 21.07 -38.12
N TRP A 508 53.57 20.94 -36.87
CA TRP A 508 54.95 21.26 -36.48
C TRP A 508 55.97 20.20 -36.90
N ASN A 509 55.53 19.13 -37.57
CA ASN A 509 56.39 18.09 -38.12
C ASN A 509 57.29 17.43 -37.06
N ILE A 510 56.78 17.33 -35.83
CA ILE A 510 57.51 16.75 -34.69
C ILE A 510 57.72 15.26 -34.92
N ASP A 511 58.97 14.81 -34.68
CA ASP A 511 59.38 13.41 -34.76
C ASP A 511 58.44 12.49 -33.96
N PRO A 512 58.01 11.35 -34.51
CA PRO A 512 57.07 10.44 -33.86
C PRO A 512 57.47 10.02 -32.44
N LYS A 513 58.77 9.89 -32.14
CA LYS A 513 59.22 9.49 -30.79
C LYS A 513 59.08 10.61 -29.75
N SER A 514 58.88 11.85 -30.21
CA SER A 514 58.75 13.03 -29.36
C SER A 514 57.31 13.54 -29.25
N ARG A 515 56.40 13.10 -30.14
CA ARG A 515 55.00 13.56 -30.19
C ARG A 515 54.26 13.37 -28.87
N ASP A 516 54.34 12.19 -28.28
CA ASP A 516 53.60 11.89 -27.05
C ASP A 516 54.07 12.77 -25.88
N ARG A 517 55.39 13.00 -25.78
CA ARG A 517 55.96 13.92 -24.78
C ARG A 517 55.50 15.36 -25.01
N THR A 518 55.45 15.81 -26.26
CA THR A 518 54.98 17.16 -26.60
C THR A 518 53.47 17.31 -26.36
N PHE A 519 52.69 16.27 -26.65
CA PHE A 519 51.25 16.23 -26.40
C PHE A 519 50.96 16.35 -24.91
N GLU A 520 51.60 15.54 -24.07
CA GLU A 520 51.42 15.60 -22.61
C GLU A 520 51.85 16.95 -22.03
N LYS A 521 52.96 17.53 -22.52
CA LYS A 521 53.41 18.85 -22.09
C LYS A 521 52.40 19.95 -22.44
N LEU A 522 51.90 19.98 -23.67
CA LEU A 522 50.91 20.97 -24.11
C LEU A 522 49.55 20.78 -23.44
N LYS A 523 49.18 19.53 -23.13
CA LYS A 523 47.96 19.21 -22.38
C LYS A 523 48.04 19.72 -20.94
N GLN A 524 49.22 19.68 -20.32
CA GLN A 524 49.48 20.23 -18.99
C GLN A 524 49.55 21.77 -18.99
N GLU A 525 50.03 22.38 -20.07
CA GLU A 525 50.08 23.84 -20.24
C GLU A 525 48.70 24.44 -20.61
N ALA A 526 47.77 23.61 -21.06
CA ALA A 526 46.42 24.05 -21.39
C ALA A 526 45.61 24.44 -20.13
N PRO A 527 44.77 25.48 -20.20
CA PRO A 527 43.96 25.92 -19.07
C PRO A 527 43.06 24.78 -18.56
N GLU A 528 42.98 24.68 -17.23
CA GLU A 528 42.21 23.64 -16.54
C GLU A 528 40.71 23.89 -16.75
N MET A 529 40.04 23.00 -17.48
CA MET A 529 38.60 23.04 -17.67
C MET A 529 37.92 22.33 -16.48
N LYS A 530 37.36 23.12 -15.55
CA LYS A 530 36.58 22.63 -14.39
C LYS A 530 35.09 22.79 -14.65
N LEU A 531 34.29 21.92 -14.02
CA LEU A 531 32.85 22.14 -13.94
C LEU A 531 32.60 23.43 -13.15
N PRO A 532 31.57 24.23 -13.51
CA PRO A 532 31.18 25.40 -12.72
C PRO A 532 30.88 24.98 -11.28
N GLU A 533 31.40 25.69 -10.28
CA GLU A 533 30.98 25.44 -8.90
C GLU A 533 29.48 25.71 -8.81
N TRP A 534 28.71 24.67 -8.48
CA TRP A 534 27.28 24.82 -8.27
C TRP A 534 27.05 25.71 -7.04
N SER A 535 26.27 26.77 -7.20
CA SER A 535 25.89 27.67 -6.11
C SER A 535 24.39 27.56 -5.88
N ALA A 536 23.96 27.21 -4.67
CA ALA A 536 22.56 27.09 -4.29
C ALA A 536 21.81 28.45 -4.34
N ALA A 537 21.48 28.94 -5.53
CA ALA A 537 20.83 30.23 -5.73
C ALA A 537 19.30 30.13 -5.59
N PRO A 538 18.61 31.20 -5.16
CA PRO A 538 17.15 31.25 -5.15
C PRO A 538 16.55 30.97 -6.53
N GLY A 539 15.55 30.09 -6.58
CA GLY A 539 14.87 29.63 -7.80
C GLY A 539 15.43 28.33 -8.38
N GLU A 540 16.63 27.91 -7.97
CA GLU A 540 17.25 26.69 -8.47
C GLU A 540 16.74 25.43 -7.77
N ARG A 541 16.84 24.30 -8.49
CA ARG A 541 16.60 22.96 -7.96
C ARG A 541 17.85 22.45 -7.24
N ALA A 542 17.65 21.73 -6.15
CA ALA A 542 18.72 21.10 -5.40
C ALA A 542 18.29 19.73 -4.87
N LEU A 543 19.28 18.89 -4.58
CA LEU A 543 19.12 17.60 -3.92
C LEU A 543 19.42 17.77 -2.43
N LEU A 544 18.40 17.68 -1.59
CA LEU A 544 18.52 17.70 -0.14
C LEU A 544 18.91 16.32 0.40
N ARG A 545 20.06 16.23 1.06
CA ARG A 545 20.50 15.03 1.78
C ARG A 545 19.89 14.94 3.17
N ILE A 546 19.32 13.78 3.48
CA ILE A 546 18.65 13.50 4.74
C ILE A 546 19.30 12.26 5.37
N HIS A 547 20.18 12.51 6.35
CA HIS A 547 20.91 11.48 7.09
C HIS A 547 20.15 10.94 8.31
N SER A 548 19.19 11.72 8.82
CA SER A 548 18.32 11.27 9.89
C SER A 548 17.04 12.05 9.94
N LEU A 549 15.98 11.36 10.35
CA LEU A 549 14.69 11.96 10.56
C LEU A 549 14.71 12.80 11.84
N PRO A 550 13.95 13.91 11.89
CA PRO A 550 13.86 14.70 13.11
C PRO A 550 13.30 13.85 14.26
N PRO A 551 13.82 13.99 15.49
CA PRO A 551 13.19 13.45 16.69
C PRO A 551 11.76 13.97 16.76
N ALA A 552 10.79 13.15 16.39
CA ALA A 552 9.34 13.38 16.47
C ALA A 552 8.91 14.87 16.41
N ALA A 553 8.89 15.46 15.22
CA ALA A 553 8.20 16.74 14.99
C ALA A 553 6.86 16.52 14.28
N TYR A 554 6.13 15.48 14.67
CA TYR A 554 4.68 15.45 14.51
C TYR A 554 4.10 15.81 15.88
N PRO A 555 3.56 17.03 16.09
CA PRO A 555 2.54 17.18 17.11
C PRO A 555 1.33 16.39 16.62
N VAL A 556 1.18 15.21 17.21
CA VAL A 556 0.10 14.27 16.97
C VAL A 556 -1.14 14.79 17.66
N PHE A 557 -2.19 15.05 16.89
CA PHE A 557 -3.51 15.37 17.42
C PHE A 557 -4.49 14.38 16.78
N THR A 558 -4.36 13.09 17.13
CA THR A 558 -5.31 12.07 16.68
C THR A 558 -6.69 12.33 17.26
N TYR A 559 -7.73 12.00 16.49
CA TYR A 559 -9.04 11.71 17.07
C TYR A 559 -8.97 10.51 18.00
N GLY A 560 -8.77 10.77 19.30
CA GLY A 560 -8.83 9.75 20.36
C GLY A 560 -7.66 9.72 21.35
N CYS A 561 -6.41 10.02 20.97
CA CYS A 561 -5.30 9.90 21.93
C CYS A 561 -5.26 11.02 22.98
N ASN A 562 -5.85 12.20 22.69
CA ASN A 562 -6.05 13.24 23.71
C ASN A 562 -7.17 12.88 24.71
N LEU A 563 -8.15 12.06 24.31
CA LEU A 563 -9.18 11.58 25.26
C LEU A 563 -8.56 10.65 26.31
N ILE A 564 -7.56 9.83 25.96
CA ILE A 564 -6.90 8.91 26.89
C ILE A 564 -5.95 9.63 27.85
N TYR A 565 -5.20 10.65 27.38
CA TYR A 565 -4.39 11.48 28.28
C TYR A 565 -5.24 12.34 29.23
N THR A 566 -6.46 12.70 28.83
CA THR A 566 -7.40 13.44 29.67
C THR A 566 -8.12 12.53 30.69
N ILE A 567 -8.36 11.26 30.35
CA ILE A 567 -8.98 10.29 31.26
C ILE A 567 -7.98 9.74 32.30
N GLN A 568 -6.68 9.59 31.96
CA GLN A 568 -5.67 9.14 32.95
C GLN A 568 -5.24 10.22 33.96
N LYS A 569 -5.71 11.47 33.84
CA LYS A 569 -5.54 12.50 34.87
C LYS A 569 -6.64 12.54 35.93
N TYR A 570 -7.64 11.66 35.85
CA TYR A 570 -8.62 11.45 36.91
C TYR A 570 -8.59 10.00 37.41
N LYS A 571 -7.50 9.63 38.08
CA LYS A 571 -7.46 8.67 39.21
C LYS A 571 -6.06 8.67 39.83
N CYS A 572 -5.78 9.74 40.56
CA CYS A 572 -4.94 9.68 41.75
C CYS A 572 -5.66 10.56 42.78
N GLY A 573 -6.41 9.91 43.63
CA GLY A 573 -7.18 10.50 44.71
C GLY A 573 -7.68 9.35 45.56
N ASP A 574 -6.95 9.14 46.65
CA ASP A 574 -7.24 8.44 47.91
C ASP A 574 -7.88 7.04 47.89
#